data_AF-F0WN60-F1
#
_entry.id   AF-F0WN60-F1
#
_cell.length_a   1.000
_cell.length_b   1.000
_cell.length_c   1.000
_cell.angle_alpha   90.00
_cell.angle_beta   90.00
_cell.angle_gamma   90.00
#
_symmetry.space_group_name_H-M   'P 1'
#
loop_
_entity.id
_entity.type
_entity.pdbx_description
1 polymer ?
#
loop_
_entity_poly.entity_id
_entity_poly.type
_entity_poly.pdbx_seq_one_letter_code
_entity_poly.pdbx_strand_id
1 'polypeptide(L)'
;MYYFTGQKAAVSELTRFCRLPLSKAIHRVSIMRRHPSQFAEHFFASDEFHKRKQEKSRQSYRFRVSFGLVSLCLFMLVYVIFLLYLHWSTMATDETAPSLTIRNEQKLEQVNKEYRSQHADLPIASVITSPPTENPLIEADGKPAVKDVNKDSTTDADALLLLQEEEAQGSDQETPVIDSPTVAISVAPTELKSSTTLKLKEAPILSRHTILKRYADLHAFLLKHDQEMSQKKTNKILVLLFTCDEDIEDSSQWMTLCNRATDMINQTFKKADERYHLVTTHVGSESKWKKSTNPYKSDFDLKLKRIPTLMRWDGNGRTSMTLWQHSLLEQASLDYIFEIADNTSEASIARTWEGKKKYKVTNNYTDYRAMLEQYRTRPNNEDEHLFYVSFVSGHLKENNRPWCPYCRFAEVPIHIAYHAHAPLNARLIRAEVTDEYRDWKQRKSPFQNQPELKLTVVPALYNVTRSPTNDGFQLKFDRILVRLDLIAELRPLFQSGGFEHP
;
A
#
# COMPACT_ATOMS: atom_id res chain seq x y z
N MET A 1 -27.69 69.70 16.69
CA MET A 1 -27.83 69.93 15.23
C MET A 1 -28.38 68.65 14.61
N TYR A 2 -29.60 68.74 14.07
CA TYR A 2 -30.38 67.79 13.24
C TYR A 2 -30.39 66.30 13.66
N TYR A 3 -31.33 65.85 14.50
CA TYR A 3 -32.73 65.43 14.25
C TYR A 3 -32.95 63.99 13.76
N PHE A 4 -33.81 63.34 14.55
CA PHE A 4 -34.39 62.01 14.52
C PHE A 4 -35.45 61.79 13.42
N THR A 5 -35.95 60.54 13.37
CA THR A 5 -37.23 60.00 12.80
C THR A 5 -37.11 59.30 11.44
N GLY A 6 -37.77 58.16 11.16
CA GLY A 6 -38.95 57.58 11.82
C GLY A 6 -39.21 56.09 11.54
N GLN A 7 -40.31 55.64 12.16
CA GLN A 7 -40.79 54.29 12.41
C GLN A 7 -41.62 53.63 11.29
N LYS A 8 -41.67 52.28 11.35
CA LYS A 8 -42.82 51.34 11.23
C LYS A 8 -43.85 51.49 10.08
N ALA A 9 -44.03 50.37 9.34
CA ALA A 9 -45.33 49.76 8.98
C ALA A 9 -45.04 48.31 8.50
N ALA A 10 -45.44 47.26 9.24
CA ALA A 10 -46.74 46.56 9.20
C ALA A 10 -47.01 45.85 7.86
N VAL A 11 -46.80 44.53 7.78
CA VAL A 11 -47.87 43.48 7.88
C VAL A 11 -48.91 43.61 6.77
N SER A 12 -48.79 42.80 5.71
CA SER A 12 -49.90 42.34 4.84
C SER A 12 -49.37 41.56 3.64
N GLU A 13 -49.31 40.24 3.70
CA GLU A 13 -49.52 39.39 2.52
C GLU A 13 -49.86 37.95 2.94
N LEU A 14 -51.10 37.78 3.42
CA LEU A 14 -51.69 36.49 3.75
C LEU A 14 -53.15 36.49 3.26
N THR A 15 -53.33 36.63 1.95
CA THR A 15 -54.63 36.39 1.29
C THR A 15 -54.46 36.24 -0.23
N ARG A 16 -54.28 35.01 -0.69
CA ARG A 16 -54.67 34.59 -2.05
C ARG A 16 -55.04 33.11 -2.04
N PHE A 17 -56.22 32.85 -1.47
CA PHE A 17 -57.00 31.65 -1.74
C PHE A 17 -58.34 32.10 -2.36
N CYS A 18 -58.87 31.25 -3.24
CA CYS A 18 -60.16 31.31 -3.94
C CYS A 18 -60.21 32.01 -5.31
N ARG A 19 -60.14 31.19 -6.38
CA ARG A 19 -61.15 31.07 -7.45
C ARG A 19 -60.85 29.84 -8.35
N LEU A 20 -61.56 28.73 -8.07
CA LEU A 20 -62.24 27.71 -8.93
C LEU A 20 -61.68 27.30 -10.33
N PRO A 21 -62.05 26.11 -10.91
CA PRO A 21 -63.21 25.29 -10.58
C PRO A 21 -63.01 23.76 -10.40
N LEU A 22 -63.98 23.23 -9.66
CA LEU A 22 -64.31 21.83 -9.40
C LEU A 22 -64.92 21.19 -10.67
N SER A 23 -64.27 20.19 -11.26
CA SER A 23 -64.97 19.08 -11.94
C SER A 23 -64.03 17.88 -12.10
N LYS A 24 -64.60 16.68 -11.94
CA LYS A 24 -63.97 15.33 -12.00
C LYS A 24 -63.42 14.78 -10.69
N ALA A 25 -64.34 14.38 -9.81
CA ALA A 25 -64.09 13.39 -8.77
C ALA A 25 -65.26 12.40 -8.70
N ILE A 26 -65.31 11.41 -9.61
CA ILE A 26 -66.01 10.13 -9.39
C ILE A 26 -65.28 9.04 -10.20
N HIS A 27 -64.23 8.45 -9.64
CA HIS A 27 -64.02 6.98 -9.61
C HIS A 27 -62.68 6.63 -8.97
N ARG A 28 -62.70 5.56 -8.15
CA ARG A 28 -61.57 4.93 -7.43
C ARG A 28 -61.17 5.55 -6.10
N VAL A 29 -62.01 5.31 -5.08
CA VAL A 29 -61.53 5.10 -3.71
C VAL A 29 -62.01 3.73 -3.26
N SER A 30 -61.10 2.75 -3.30
CA SER A 30 -61.14 1.58 -2.43
C SER A 30 -59.71 1.06 -2.29
N ILE A 31 -59.36 0.64 -1.08
CA ILE A 31 -58.11 0.00 -0.66
C ILE A 31 -56.97 0.96 -0.27
N MET A 32 -56.98 1.42 1.00
CA MET A 32 -55.96 1.12 2.01
C MET A 32 -56.24 1.96 3.28
N ARG A 33 -56.87 1.34 4.28
CA ARG A 33 -56.76 1.81 5.67
C ARG A 33 -55.44 1.28 6.23
N ARG A 34 -54.46 2.16 6.49
CA ARG A 34 -53.37 1.89 7.43
C ARG A 34 -53.38 2.94 8.54
N HIS A 35 -53.15 2.47 9.76
CA HIS A 35 -53.29 3.17 11.03
C HIS A 35 -52.31 4.36 11.18
N PRO A 36 -52.73 5.49 11.79
CA PRO A 36 -51.85 6.64 12.06
C PRO A 36 -50.84 6.48 13.21
N SER A 37 -50.75 5.32 13.88
CA SER A 37 -49.97 5.16 15.11
C SER A 37 -48.48 4.79 14.91
N GLN A 38 -48.04 4.45 13.70
CA GLN A 38 -46.65 4.00 13.47
C GLN A 38 -45.68 5.12 13.02
N PHE A 39 -46.17 6.31 12.71
CA PHE A 39 -45.28 7.41 12.27
C PHE A 39 -44.72 8.23 13.44
N ALA A 40 -45.37 8.21 14.61
CA ALA A 40 -44.91 8.93 15.79
C ALA A 40 -43.73 8.23 16.50
N GLU A 41 -43.74 6.89 16.58
CA GLU A 41 -42.66 6.14 17.27
C GLU A 41 -41.30 6.25 16.55
N HIS A 42 -41.29 6.35 15.22
CA HIS A 42 -40.05 6.49 14.46
C HIS A 42 -39.41 7.89 14.59
N PHE A 43 -40.19 8.93 14.88
CA PHE A 43 -39.67 10.28 15.06
C PHE A 43 -39.07 10.48 16.46
N PHE A 44 -39.68 9.90 17.50
CA PHE A 44 -39.16 10.01 18.87
C PHE A 44 -37.91 9.13 19.11
N ALA A 45 -37.79 7.98 18.45
CA ALA A 45 -36.60 7.12 18.56
C ALA A 45 -35.32 7.76 17.95
N SER A 46 -35.47 8.61 16.93
CA SER A 46 -34.34 9.29 16.27
C SER A 46 -33.74 10.38 17.17
N ASP A 47 -34.59 11.14 17.88
CA ASP A 47 -34.15 12.26 18.71
C ASP A 47 -33.45 11.77 20.00
N GLU A 48 -33.90 10.66 20.58
CA GLU A 48 -33.24 10.02 21.72
C GLU A 48 -31.85 9.47 21.37
N PHE A 49 -31.68 8.96 20.15
CA PHE A 49 -30.39 8.48 19.65
C PHE A 49 -29.37 9.62 19.50
N HIS A 50 -29.79 10.77 18.97
CA HIS A 50 -28.93 11.95 18.85
C HIS A 50 -28.54 12.53 20.21
N LYS A 51 -29.46 12.54 21.19
CA LYS A 51 -29.19 12.99 22.55
C LYS A 51 -28.15 12.11 23.26
N ARG A 52 -28.27 10.77 23.16
CA ARG A 52 -27.29 9.83 23.72
C ARG A 52 -25.91 9.94 23.06
N LYS A 53 -25.84 10.26 21.76
CA LYS A 53 -24.56 10.46 21.05
C LYS A 53 -23.86 11.75 21.47
N GLN A 54 -24.62 12.82 21.72
CA GLN A 54 -24.07 14.10 22.19
C GLN A 54 -23.54 14.02 23.64
N GLU A 55 -24.20 13.22 24.49
CA GLU A 55 -23.79 13.05 25.89
C GLU A 55 -22.50 12.21 26.03
N LYS A 56 -22.34 11.16 25.21
CA LYS A 56 -21.06 10.40 25.10
C LYS A 56 -19.90 11.27 24.62
N SER A 57 -20.15 12.21 23.70
CA SER A 57 -19.13 13.16 23.23
C SER A 57 -18.67 14.11 24.34
N ARG A 58 -19.61 14.62 25.16
CA ARG A 58 -19.29 15.49 26.31
C ARG A 58 -18.50 14.77 27.41
N GLN A 59 -18.79 13.50 27.68
CA GLN A 59 -18.01 12.69 28.64
C GLN A 59 -16.59 12.42 28.14
N SER A 60 -16.43 12.10 26.85
CA SER A 60 -15.10 11.88 26.25
C SER A 60 -14.23 13.15 26.29
N TYR A 61 -14.83 14.33 26.09
CA TYR A 61 -14.10 15.60 26.19
C TYR A 61 -13.63 15.90 27.62
N ARG A 62 -14.48 15.69 28.64
CA ARG A 62 -14.09 15.88 30.05
C ARG A 62 -12.96 14.94 30.49
N PHE A 63 -12.94 13.71 29.97
CA PHE A 63 -11.87 12.75 30.26
C PHE A 63 -10.53 13.16 29.61
N ARG A 64 -10.55 13.65 28.38
CA ARG A 64 -9.34 14.11 27.66
C ARG A 64 -8.71 15.36 28.27
N VAL A 65 -9.52 16.32 28.72
CA VAL A 65 -9.02 17.54 29.38
C VAL A 65 -8.37 17.20 30.73
N SER A 66 -8.97 16.29 31.49
CA SER A 66 -8.43 15.85 32.79
C SER A 66 -7.10 15.11 32.62
N PHE A 67 -6.99 14.23 31.62
CA PHE A 67 -5.75 13.49 31.34
C PHE A 67 -4.62 14.41 30.85
N GLY A 68 -4.95 15.43 30.05
CA GLY A 68 -3.99 16.43 29.59
C GLY A 68 -3.37 17.25 30.73
N LEU A 69 -4.19 17.68 31.71
CA LEU A 69 -3.72 18.42 32.88
C LEU A 69 -2.79 17.57 33.77
N VAL A 70 -3.14 16.31 34.03
CA VAL A 70 -2.29 15.40 34.81
C VAL A 70 -0.96 15.14 34.10
N SER A 71 -0.98 14.93 32.77
CA SER A 71 0.23 14.74 31.98
C SER A 71 1.14 15.98 32.02
N LEU A 72 0.57 17.19 31.99
CA LEU A 72 1.34 18.43 32.02
C LEU A 72 1.96 18.66 33.40
N CYS A 73 1.25 18.35 34.48
CA CYS A 73 1.80 18.38 35.84
C CYS A 73 2.96 17.39 36.01
N LEU A 74 2.87 16.17 35.49
CA LEU A 74 3.96 15.20 35.55
C LEU A 74 5.19 15.66 34.76
N PHE A 75 4.98 16.27 33.58
CA PHE A 75 6.08 16.78 32.77
C PHE A 75 6.83 17.92 33.47
N MET A 76 6.09 18.84 34.11
CA MET A 76 6.69 19.92 34.90
C MET A 76 7.47 19.39 36.11
N LEU A 77 6.98 18.33 36.76
CA LEU A 77 7.67 17.70 37.88
C LEU A 77 8.99 17.05 37.45
N VAL A 78 9.01 16.32 36.34
CA VAL A 78 10.24 15.74 35.76
C VAL A 78 11.22 16.84 35.36
N TYR A 79 10.73 17.93 34.77
CA TYR A 79 11.56 19.06 34.38
C TYR A 79 12.23 19.74 35.59
N VAL A 80 11.49 19.93 36.70
CA VAL A 80 12.07 20.48 37.94
C VAL A 80 13.13 19.55 38.52
N ILE A 81 12.91 18.23 38.53
CA ILE A 81 13.91 17.25 38.98
C ILE A 81 15.17 17.34 38.12
N PHE A 82 15.02 17.48 36.80
CA PHE A 82 16.15 17.62 35.88
C PHE A 82 16.95 18.92 36.13
N LEU A 83 16.27 20.04 36.39
CA LEU A 83 16.94 21.30 36.75
C LEU A 83 17.69 21.20 38.08
N LEU A 84 17.11 20.52 39.08
CA LEU A 84 17.79 20.25 40.34
C LEU A 84 19.01 19.36 40.15
N TYR A 85 18.92 18.33 39.31
CA TYR A 85 20.04 17.46 38.96
C TYR A 85 21.17 18.23 38.28
N LEU A 86 20.86 19.13 37.34
CA LEU A 86 21.86 19.98 36.69
C LEU A 86 22.53 20.91 37.70
N HIS A 87 21.75 21.56 38.57
CA HIS A 87 22.29 22.42 39.61
C HIS A 87 23.20 21.67 40.59
N TRP A 88 22.85 20.43 40.92
CA TRP A 88 23.69 19.58 41.78
C TRP A 88 24.96 19.14 41.08
N SER A 89 24.87 18.79 39.78
CA SER A 89 26.03 18.44 38.96
C SER A 89 27.02 19.60 38.80
N THR A 90 26.54 20.84 38.72
CA THR A 90 27.42 22.03 38.66
C THR A 90 28.11 22.34 39.99
N MET A 91 27.54 21.91 41.11
CA MET A 91 28.16 22.07 42.44
C MET A 91 29.21 20.99 42.72
N ALA A 92 29.18 19.87 42.01
CA ALA A 92 30.11 18.75 42.20
C ALA A 92 31.44 18.89 41.43
N THR A 93 31.65 19.97 40.66
CA THR A 93 32.85 20.16 39.84
C THR A 93 33.91 21.09 40.42
N ASP A 94 33.78 21.51 41.67
CA ASP A 94 34.82 22.29 42.36
C ASP A 94 35.51 21.41 43.41
N GLU A 95 36.44 20.57 42.94
CA GLU A 95 37.66 20.16 43.67
C GLU A 95 38.54 19.25 42.77
N THR A 96 39.60 19.84 42.24
CA THR A 96 40.90 19.22 41.88
C THR A 96 40.91 17.83 41.24
N ALA A 97 40.96 17.75 39.89
CA ALA A 97 41.49 16.57 39.20
C ALA A 97 42.21 16.96 37.88
N PRO A 98 43.48 16.52 37.66
CA PRO A 98 44.24 16.85 36.46
C PRO A 98 43.80 16.06 35.22
N SER A 99 43.98 16.70 34.06
CA SER A 99 43.50 16.34 32.72
C SER A 99 44.02 14.99 32.18
N LEU A 100 43.10 14.19 31.65
CA LEU A 100 43.31 12.84 31.08
C LEU A 100 43.46 12.84 29.54
N THR A 101 43.70 14.00 28.92
CA THR A 101 43.63 14.17 27.47
C THR A 101 44.89 13.78 26.69
N ILE A 102 45.99 13.39 27.33
CA ILE A 102 47.27 13.13 26.63
C ILE A 102 47.46 11.64 26.23
N ARG A 103 46.66 10.69 26.75
CA ARG A 103 46.92 9.25 26.55
C ARG A 103 46.37 8.64 25.27
N ASN A 104 45.42 9.30 24.59
CA ASN A 104 44.72 8.71 23.45
C ASN A 104 45.34 9.06 22.09
N GLU A 105 46.10 10.14 21.96
CA GLU A 105 46.74 10.51 20.69
C GLU A 105 47.93 9.60 20.34
N GLN A 106 48.67 9.11 21.33
CA GLN A 106 49.82 8.21 21.09
C GLN A 106 49.41 6.80 20.60
N LYS A 107 48.18 6.35 20.88
CA LYS A 107 47.70 5.04 20.42
C LYS A 107 47.28 5.03 18.95
N LEU A 108 46.84 6.16 18.40
CA LEU A 108 46.37 6.24 17.02
C LEU A 108 47.53 6.28 16.01
N GLU A 109 48.66 6.85 16.40
CA GLU A 109 49.83 6.98 15.53
C GLU A 109 50.60 5.65 15.38
N GLN A 110 50.49 4.76 16.37
CA GLN A 110 51.14 3.44 16.33
C GLN A 110 50.42 2.47 15.37
N VAL A 111 49.09 2.50 15.32
CA VAL A 111 48.27 1.66 14.42
C VAL A 111 48.46 2.07 12.96
N ASN A 112 48.63 3.36 12.69
CA ASN A 112 48.78 3.86 11.31
C ASN A 112 50.15 3.53 10.69
N LYS A 113 51.17 3.27 11.51
CA LYS A 113 52.50 2.85 11.05
C LYS A 113 52.56 1.38 10.67
N GLU A 114 51.78 0.53 11.33
CA GLU A 114 51.74 -0.92 11.09
C GLU A 114 50.94 -1.29 9.83
N TYR A 115 49.95 -0.48 9.46
CA TYR A 115 49.15 -0.67 8.24
C TYR A 115 49.93 -0.36 6.95
N ARG A 116 50.90 0.57 6.99
CA ARG A 116 51.69 0.94 5.80
C ARG A 116 52.79 -0.07 5.43
N SER A 117 53.23 -0.94 6.34
CA SER A 117 54.27 -1.92 6.04
C SER A 117 53.74 -3.22 5.41
N GLN A 118 52.43 -3.46 5.40
CA GLN A 118 51.85 -4.71 4.91
C GLN A 118 51.34 -4.67 3.45
N HIS A 119 51.39 -3.53 2.75
CA HIS A 119 50.80 -3.37 1.41
C HIS A 119 51.77 -2.86 0.33
N ALA A 120 53.08 -2.92 0.57
CA ALA A 120 54.09 -2.72 -0.47
C ALA A 120 54.66 -4.09 -0.84
N ASP A 121 54.03 -4.78 -1.80
CA ASP A 121 54.66 -5.75 -2.73
C ASP A 121 53.58 -6.67 -3.37
N LEU A 122 52.99 -6.23 -4.48
CA LEU A 122 52.36 -7.13 -5.45
C LEU A 122 52.62 -6.61 -6.88
N PRO A 123 53.30 -7.39 -7.74
CA PRO A 123 53.53 -7.00 -9.13
C PRO A 123 52.35 -7.37 -10.03
N ILE A 124 52.08 -6.45 -10.97
CA ILE A 124 51.07 -6.53 -12.02
C ILE A 124 51.51 -7.54 -13.08
N ALA A 125 50.66 -8.52 -13.41
CA ALA A 125 50.87 -9.44 -14.54
C ALA A 125 49.70 -9.38 -15.53
N SER A 126 50.08 -9.36 -16.80
CA SER A 126 49.30 -9.09 -18.01
C SER A 126 48.52 -10.29 -18.55
N VAL A 127 47.42 -9.95 -19.21
CA VAL A 127 46.45 -10.79 -19.95
C VAL A 127 47.06 -11.45 -21.19
N ILE A 128 46.90 -12.77 -21.36
CA ILE A 128 47.00 -13.50 -22.64
C ILE A 128 45.90 -14.59 -22.72
N THR A 129 45.36 -14.76 -23.93
CA THR A 129 44.16 -15.48 -24.35
C THR A 129 44.40 -16.96 -24.76
N SER A 130 43.34 -17.80 -24.65
CA SER A 130 43.00 -19.07 -25.37
C SER A 130 43.64 -20.41 -24.90
N PRO A 131 43.11 -21.61 -25.31
CA PRO A 131 41.74 -22.18 -25.42
C PRO A 131 41.60 -23.57 -24.68
N PRO A 132 40.47 -24.34 -24.78
CA PRO A 132 40.13 -25.41 -23.82
C PRO A 132 40.34 -26.84 -24.34
N THR A 133 40.82 -27.78 -23.50
CA THR A 133 40.72 -29.24 -23.74
C THR A 133 40.82 -30.08 -22.45
N GLU A 134 39.86 -31.01 -22.32
CA GLU A 134 39.83 -32.34 -21.67
C GLU A 134 40.07 -32.59 -20.16
N ASN A 135 39.08 -33.29 -19.58
CA ASN A 135 39.14 -34.14 -18.37
C ASN A 135 40.08 -35.36 -18.60
N PRO A 136 40.68 -35.96 -17.53
CA PRO A 136 39.97 -37.06 -16.83
C PRO A 136 40.24 -37.21 -15.31
N LEU A 137 39.22 -37.81 -14.67
CA LEU A 137 39.21 -38.70 -13.50
C LEU A 137 40.56 -39.06 -12.85
N ILE A 138 40.68 -38.91 -11.51
CA ILE A 138 41.18 -39.93 -10.55
C ILE A 138 40.55 -39.72 -9.16
N GLU A 139 40.11 -40.83 -8.55
CA GLU A 139 39.67 -41.03 -7.16
C GLU A 139 40.80 -40.86 -6.12
N ALA A 140 40.48 -40.41 -4.90
CA ALA A 140 40.78 -41.12 -3.64
C ALA A 140 40.66 -40.21 -2.40
N ASP A 141 39.86 -40.67 -1.44
CA ASP A 141 39.98 -40.66 0.02
C ASP A 141 40.76 -39.56 0.76
N GLY A 142 40.06 -38.98 1.76
CA GLY A 142 40.70 -38.36 2.92
C GLY A 142 39.87 -37.32 3.67
N LYS A 143 39.11 -37.74 4.69
CA LYS A 143 38.67 -36.90 5.83
C LYS A 143 39.53 -37.32 7.06
N PRO A 144 39.64 -36.55 8.18
CA PRO A 144 39.01 -35.26 8.48
C PRO A 144 39.91 -34.22 9.21
N ALA A 145 39.51 -32.94 9.18
CA ALA A 145 39.67 -31.99 10.29
C ALA A 145 38.83 -30.74 10.01
N VAL A 146 37.63 -30.66 10.59
CA VAL A 146 36.81 -29.44 10.58
C VAL A 146 37.06 -28.70 11.89
N LYS A 147 37.66 -27.52 11.79
CA LYS A 147 37.69 -26.52 12.85
C LYS A 147 36.37 -25.75 12.85
N ASP A 148 35.87 -25.48 14.05
CA ASP A 148 34.73 -24.64 14.34
C ASP A 148 34.83 -23.27 13.65
N VAL A 149 33.80 -22.94 12.87
CA VAL A 149 33.52 -21.58 12.42
C VAL A 149 32.13 -21.22 12.92
N ASN A 150 32.10 -20.21 13.79
CA ASN A 150 30.89 -19.53 14.25
C ASN A 150 30.02 -19.15 13.06
N LYS A 151 28.82 -19.72 13.01
CA LYS A 151 27.79 -19.38 12.05
C LYS A 151 26.87 -18.36 12.71
N ASP A 152 27.14 -17.07 12.46
CA ASP A 152 26.10 -16.06 12.60
C ASP A 152 25.02 -16.36 11.56
N SER A 153 23.90 -16.89 12.03
CA SER A 153 22.72 -17.13 11.21
C SER A 153 21.96 -15.82 11.06
N THR A 154 22.36 -15.00 10.09
CA THR A 154 21.50 -13.96 9.55
C THR A 154 20.23 -14.65 9.02
N THR A 155 19.07 -14.29 9.57
CA THR A 155 17.84 -15.00 9.22
C THR A 155 17.32 -14.52 7.86
N ASP A 156 16.67 -15.38 7.08
CA ASP A 156 16.03 -15.02 5.80
C ASP A 156 14.99 -13.87 5.92
N ALA A 157 14.60 -13.50 7.15
CA ALA A 157 13.78 -12.34 7.44
C ALA A 157 14.58 -11.03 7.43
N ASP A 158 15.83 -11.05 7.88
CA ASP A 158 16.74 -9.90 7.90
C ASP A 158 17.23 -9.59 6.48
N ALA A 159 17.53 -10.63 5.69
CA ALA A 159 17.92 -10.47 4.29
C ALA A 159 16.83 -9.79 3.43
N LEU A 160 15.53 -10.03 3.69
CA LEU A 160 14.45 -9.36 2.96
C LEU A 160 14.18 -7.93 3.46
N LEU A 161 14.31 -7.69 4.76
CA LEU A 161 14.28 -6.33 5.30
C LEU A 161 15.41 -5.50 4.70
N LEU A 162 16.61 -6.10 4.58
CA LEU A 162 17.76 -5.52 3.90
C LEU A 162 17.50 -5.35 2.41
N LEU A 163 17.01 -6.33 1.64
CA LEU A 163 16.67 -6.11 0.22
C LEU A 163 15.62 -4.99 0.00
N GLN A 164 14.73 -4.77 0.97
CA GLN A 164 13.76 -3.67 0.93
C GLN A 164 14.33 -2.32 1.43
N GLU A 165 15.44 -2.34 2.18
CA GLU A 165 16.14 -1.19 2.75
C GLU A 165 17.42 -0.78 1.97
N GLU A 166 18.06 -1.70 1.26
CA GLU A 166 19.34 -1.54 0.55
C GLU A 166 19.11 -0.83 -0.79
N GLU A 167 18.00 -1.12 -1.50
CA GLU A 167 17.49 -0.24 -2.56
C GLU A 167 16.98 1.13 -2.03
N ALA A 168 16.81 1.29 -0.71
CA ALA A 168 16.43 2.58 -0.12
C ALA A 168 17.62 3.55 0.05
N GLN A 169 18.85 3.10 -0.20
CA GLN A 169 20.06 3.92 -0.28
C GLN A 169 20.69 3.74 -1.66
N GLY A 170 20.15 4.49 -2.63
CA GLY A 170 20.45 4.31 -4.05
C GLY A 170 21.94 4.31 -4.38
N SER A 171 22.36 3.24 -5.05
CA SER A 171 23.43 3.22 -6.03
C SER A 171 23.35 1.86 -6.71
N ASP A 172 22.95 1.80 -7.98
CA ASP A 172 23.39 0.72 -8.87
C ASP A 172 23.39 1.17 -10.33
N GLN A 173 24.47 0.78 -11.02
CA GLN A 173 24.84 1.09 -12.40
C GLN A 173 24.00 0.31 -13.39
N GLU A 174 23.52 0.99 -14.45
CA GLU A 174 22.96 0.36 -15.64
C GLU A 174 24.04 -0.39 -16.44
N THR A 175 23.75 -1.64 -16.81
CA THR A 175 24.40 -2.36 -17.91
C THR A 175 23.79 -1.95 -19.26
N PRO A 176 24.60 -1.85 -20.34
CA PRO A 176 24.12 -1.39 -21.64
C PRO A 176 23.37 -2.49 -22.41
N VAL A 177 22.25 -2.09 -23.02
CA VAL A 177 21.43 -2.89 -23.93
C VAL A 177 22.15 -3.00 -25.29
N ILE A 178 22.30 -4.23 -25.77
CA ILE A 178 22.83 -4.53 -27.11
C ILE A 178 21.66 -4.51 -28.10
N ASP A 179 21.74 -3.63 -29.10
CA ASP A 179 20.82 -3.53 -30.23
C ASP A 179 20.86 -4.79 -31.12
N SER A 180 19.68 -5.21 -31.61
CA SER A 180 19.57 -6.15 -32.71
C SER A 180 18.56 -5.67 -33.77
N PRO A 181 18.82 -5.93 -35.06
CA PRO A 181 18.27 -5.17 -36.16
C PRO A 181 16.87 -5.61 -36.57
N THR A 182 16.09 -4.62 -36.99
CA THR A 182 14.74 -4.71 -37.56
C THR A 182 14.78 -5.29 -38.97
N VAL A 183 14.06 -6.39 -39.20
CA VAL A 183 13.75 -6.92 -40.55
C VAL A 183 12.39 -6.40 -40.98
N ALA A 184 12.36 -5.63 -42.06
CA ALA A 184 11.14 -5.12 -42.66
C ALA A 184 10.44 -6.20 -43.49
N ILE A 185 9.17 -6.50 -43.17
CA ILE A 185 8.27 -7.30 -44.02
C ILE A 185 7.24 -6.34 -44.60
N SER A 186 7.22 -6.24 -45.93
CA SER A 186 6.23 -5.50 -46.72
C SER A 186 4.92 -6.31 -46.81
N VAL A 187 3.81 -5.73 -46.36
CA VAL A 187 2.46 -6.31 -46.53
C VAL A 187 1.59 -5.30 -47.28
N ALA A 188 1.04 -5.77 -48.41
CA ALA A 188 0.15 -5.03 -49.28
C ALA A 188 -1.22 -4.75 -48.64
N PRO A 189 -1.91 -3.65 -49.01
CA PRO A 189 -3.13 -3.23 -48.35
C PRO A 189 -4.35 -3.97 -48.91
N THR A 190 -5.11 -4.64 -48.04
CA THR A 190 -6.45 -5.14 -48.33
C THR A 190 -7.48 -4.16 -47.77
N GLU A 191 -8.31 -3.59 -48.65
CA GLU A 191 -9.42 -2.71 -48.29
C GLU A 191 -10.41 -3.41 -47.35
N LEU A 192 -10.57 -2.89 -46.14
CA LEU A 192 -11.63 -3.29 -45.22
C LEU A 192 -12.68 -2.19 -45.12
N LYS A 193 -13.94 -2.58 -45.38
CA LYS A 193 -15.12 -1.73 -45.39
C LYS A 193 -15.38 -1.11 -44.02
N SER A 194 -15.58 0.21 -44.07
CA SER A 194 -16.01 1.13 -43.03
C SER A 194 -17.07 0.52 -42.10
N SER A 195 -16.68 0.34 -40.83
CA SER A 195 -17.59 0.04 -39.73
C SER A 195 -17.77 1.31 -38.90
N THR A 196 -19.04 1.65 -38.70
CA THR A 196 -19.60 2.82 -38.03
C THR A 196 -18.89 3.18 -36.72
N THR A 197 -18.16 4.30 -36.73
CA THR A 197 -17.56 4.90 -35.54
C THR A 197 -18.66 5.48 -34.64
N LEU A 198 -18.91 4.83 -33.51
CA LEU A 198 -19.61 5.46 -32.38
C LEU A 198 -18.73 6.61 -31.88
N LYS A 199 -19.17 7.85 -32.11
CA LYS A 199 -18.54 9.05 -31.54
C LYS A 199 -18.64 8.98 -30.02
N LEU A 200 -17.54 8.58 -29.37
CA LEU A 200 -17.31 8.80 -27.96
C LEU A 200 -17.23 10.32 -27.75
N LYS A 201 -18.14 10.87 -26.96
CA LYS A 201 -18.21 12.30 -26.67
C LYS A 201 -17.03 12.61 -25.74
N GLU A 202 -15.94 13.08 -26.30
CA GLU A 202 -14.70 13.34 -25.55
C GLU A 202 -14.91 14.55 -24.62
N ALA A 203 -15.31 14.30 -23.37
CA ALA A 203 -15.22 15.33 -22.35
C ALA A 203 -13.74 15.73 -22.19
N PRO A 204 -13.40 17.04 -22.25
CA PRO A 204 -12.01 17.45 -22.22
C PRO A 204 -11.37 17.00 -20.90
N ILE A 205 -10.27 16.24 -21.00
CA ILE A 205 -9.47 15.68 -19.90
C ILE A 205 -9.22 16.71 -18.79
N LEU A 206 -9.04 17.98 -19.17
CA LEU A 206 -8.81 19.11 -18.27
C LEU A 206 -9.92 19.29 -17.22
N SER A 207 -11.15 18.87 -17.51
CA SER A 207 -12.28 18.99 -16.58
C SER A 207 -12.31 17.90 -15.50
N ARG A 208 -11.61 16.78 -15.71
CA ARG A 208 -11.60 15.60 -14.81
C ARG A 208 -10.24 15.38 -14.14
N HIS A 209 -9.30 16.29 -14.35
CA HIS A 209 -7.98 16.29 -13.74
C HIS A 209 -7.80 17.55 -12.90
N THR A 210 -7.56 17.39 -11.60
CA THR A 210 -7.30 18.50 -10.68
C THR A 210 -5.87 18.42 -10.17
N ILE A 211 -5.15 19.54 -10.18
CA ILE A 211 -3.79 19.63 -9.66
C ILE A 211 -3.82 20.48 -8.40
N LEU A 212 -3.32 19.94 -7.29
CA LEU A 212 -3.27 20.58 -5.99
C LEU A 212 -1.81 20.68 -5.52
N LYS A 213 -1.39 21.88 -5.09
CA LYS A 213 0.01 22.11 -4.66
C LYS A 213 0.20 22.04 -3.15
N ARG A 214 -0.87 22.13 -2.37
CA ARG A 214 -0.79 22.18 -0.91
C ARG A 214 -1.64 21.09 -0.27
N TYR A 215 -1.10 20.52 0.81
CA TYR A 215 -1.78 19.53 1.62
C TYR A 215 -3.17 20.00 2.11
N ALA A 216 -3.27 21.27 2.54
CA ALA A 216 -4.54 21.84 2.99
C ALA A 216 -5.62 21.85 1.89
N ASP A 217 -5.20 22.07 0.64
CA ASP A 217 -6.12 22.09 -0.51
C ASP A 217 -6.60 20.66 -0.81
N LEU A 218 -5.70 19.67 -0.75
CA LEU A 218 -6.08 18.25 -0.87
C LEU A 218 -7.07 17.85 0.22
N HIS A 219 -6.76 18.16 1.48
CA HIS A 219 -7.64 17.79 2.59
C HIS A 219 -9.03 18.44 2.46
N ALA A 220 -9.11 19.72 2.09
CA ALA A 220 -10.39 20.39 1.82
C ALA A 220 -11.15 19.74 0.65
N PHE A 221 -10.43 19.35 -0.41
CA PHE A 221 -11.01 18.64 -1.55
C PHE A 221 -11.60 17.29 -1.15
N LEU A 222 -10.86 16.47 -0.39
CA LEU A 222 -11.32 15.15 0.07
C LEU A 222 -12.54 15.26 0.98
N LEU A 223 -12.55 16.20 1.92
CA LEU A 223 -13.71 16.45 2.78
C LEU A 223 -14.97 16.81 1.97
N LYS A 224 -14.82 17.66 0.96
CA LYS A 224 -15.93 18.02 0.07
C LYS A 224 -16.41 16.80 -0.72
N HIS A 225 -15.49 16.01 -1.27
CA HIS A 225 -15.82 14.80 -2.02
C HIS A 225 -16.57 13.78 -1.15
N ASP A 226 -16.14 13.58 0.10
CA ASP A 226 -16.79 12.67 1.05
C ASP A 226 -18.22 13.10 1.39
N GLN A 227 -18.45 14.41 1.50
CA GLN A 227 -19.79 14.97 1.69
C GLN A 227 -20.69 14.70 0.47
N GLU A 228 -20.16 14.90 -0.74
CA GLU A 228 -20.89 14.63 -1.99
C GLU A 228 -21.21 13.14 -2.15
N MET A 229 -20.25 12.26 -1.84
CA MET A 229 -20.41 10.79 -1.84
C MET A 229 -21.49 10.35 -0.84
N SER A 230 -21.42 10.86 0.40
CA SER A 230 -22.39 10.53 1.46
C SER A 230 -23.81 10.98 1.12
N GLN A 231 -23.95 12.07 0.35
CA GLN A 231 -25.23 12.57 -0.14
C GLN A 231 -25.67 11.92 -1.46
N LYS A 232 -24.92 10.93 -1.98
CA LYS A 232 -25.12 10.28 -3.28
C LYS A 232 -25.22 11.28 -4.44
N LYS A 233 -24.55 12.42 -4.31
CA LYS A 233 -24.51 13.49 -5.33
C LYS A 233 -23.50 13.23 -6.42
N THR A 234 -22.59 12.28 -6.19
CA THR A 234 -21.54 11.92 -7.14
C THR A 234 -21.41 10.41 -7.21
N ASN A 235 -21.16 9.91 -8.42
CA ASN A 235 -20.75 8.54 -8.73
C ASN A 235 -19.30 8.50 -9.23
N LYS A 236 -18.55 9.59 -9.04
CA LYS A 236 -17.16 9.71 -9.52
C LYS A 236 -16.23 8.80 -8.73
N ILE A 237 -15.32 8.15 -9.43
CA ILE A 237 -14.22 7.39 -8.83
C ILE A 237 -13.03 8.34 -8.72
N LEU A 238 -12.62 8.61 -7.48
CA LEU A 238 -11.50 9.48 -7.20
C LEU A 238 -10.19 8.69 -7.12
N VAL A 239 -9.22 9.09 -7.93
CA VAL A 239 -7.86 8.54 -7.92
C VAL A 239 -6.88 9.65 -7.58
N LEU A 240 -6.02 9.41 -6.58
CA LEU A 240 -5.05 10.36 -6.06
C LEU A 240 -3.65 9.96 -6.52
N LEU A 241 -2.96 10.86 -7.21
CA LEU A 241 -1.55 10.76 -7.58
C LEU A 241 -0.72 11.71 -6.71
N PHE A 242 0.15 11.15 -5.89
CA PHE A 242 1.17 11.89 -5.14
C PHE A 242 2.48 11.85 -5.91
N THR A 243 2.96 13.01 -6.35
CA THR A 243 4.16 13.14 -7.19
C THR A 243 5.11 14.22 -6.65
N CYS A 244 6.31 14.24 -7.19
CA CYS A 244 7.37 15.19 -6.86
C CYS A 244 6.97 16.62 -7.28
N ASP A 245 7.53 17.63 -6.63
CA ASP A 245 7.49 19.00 -7.16
C ASP A 245 8.41 19.09 -8.39
N GLU A 246 8.06 19.99 -9.31
CA GLU A 246 8.99 20.46 -10.33
C GLU A 246 10.02 21.35 -9.62
N ASP A 247 11.20 20.82 -9.30
CA ASP A 247 12.31 21.66 -8.83
C ASP A 247 12.89 22.42 -10.04
N ILE A 248 13.21 23.70 -9.84
CA ILE A 248 13.67 24.64 -10.89
C ILE A 248 15.12 24.34 -11.31
N GLU A 249 15.87 23.64 -10.47
CA GLU A 249 17.31 23.38 -10.65
C GLU A 249 17.57 21.86 -10.58
N ASP A 250 17.85 21.30 -11.76
CA ASP A 250 18.26 19.93 -12.07
C ASP A 250 17.25 18.77 -12.05
N SER A 251 17.27 18.03 -13.17
CA SER A 251 16.61 16.75 -13.41
C SER A 251 17.27 15.63 -12.58
N SER A 252 17.15 15.72 -11.26
CA SER A 252 17.60 14.68 -10.34
C SER A 252 16.84 13.36 -10.56
N GLN A 253 17.44 12.22 -10.21
CA GLN A 253 16.78 10.90 -10.25
C GLN A 253 15.44 10.88 -9.51
N TRP A 254 15.30 11.72 -8.48
CA TRP A 254 14.06 11.99 -7.75
C TRP A 254 12.90 12.34 -8.70
N MET A 255 13.15 13.21 -9.68
CA MET A 255 12.15 13.63 -10.66
C MET A 255 11.92 12.61 -11.77
N THR A 256 12.95 11.86 -12.19
CA THR A 256 12.86 10.94 -13.33
C THR A 256 11.73 9.92 -13.18
N LEU A 257 11.65 9.23 -12.04
CA LEU A 257 10.60 8.24 -11.79
C LEU A 257 9.22 8.90 -11.65
N CYS A 258 9.14 10.06 -10.97
CA CYS A 258 7.91 10.84 -10.83
C CYS A 258 7.35 11.29 -12.18
N ASN A 259 8.19 11.83 -13.05
CA ASN A 259 7.81 12.30 -14.38
C ASN A 259 7.33 11.14 -15.24
N ARG A 260 8.13 10.06 -15.32
CA ARG A 260 7.77 8.86 -16.10
C ARG A 260 6.45 8.25 -15.64
N ALA A 261 6.26 8.09 -14.32
CA ALA A 261 5.00 7.58 -13.77
C ALA A 261 3.83 8.54 -14.06
N THR A 262 4.02 9.85 -13.88
CA THR A 262 2.98 10.86 -14.14
C THR A 262 2.56 10.85 -15.61
N ASP A 263 3.51 10.74 -16.54
CA ASP A 263 3.24 10.66 -17.97
C ASP A 263 2.45 9.41 -18.33
N MET A 264 2.84 8.24 -17.82
CA MET A 264 2.12 6.99 -18.05
C MET A 264 0.70 7.01 -17.48
N ILE A 265 0.53 7.53 -16.26
CA ILE A 265 -0.77 7.70 -15.61
C ILE A 265 -1.65 8.65 -16.42
N ASN A 266 -1.11 9.79 -16.85
CA ASN A 266 -1.86 10.74 -17.67
C ASN A 266 -2.29 10.09 -18.98
N GLN A 267 -1.41 9.36 -19.67
CA GLN A 267 -1.74 8.66 -20.92
C GLN A 267 -2.83 7.59 -20.71
N THR A 268 -2.79 6.85 -19.60
CA THR A 268 -3.80 5.83 -19.28
C THR A 268 -5.13 6.49 -18.88
N PHE A 269 -5.08 7.55 -18.08
CA PHE A 269 -6.27 8.29 -17.63
C PHE A 269 -7.06 8.91 -18.79
N LYS A 270 -6.40 9.30 -19.89
CA LYS A 270 -7.09 9.77 -21.12
C LYS A 270 -8.05 8.72 -21.69
N LYS A 271 -7.74 7.43 -21.49
CA LYS A 271 -8.55 6.30 -21.97
C LYS A 271 -9.61 5.86 -20.94
N ALA A 272 -9.54 6.36 -19.70
CA ALA A 272 -10.44 5.97 -18.63
C ALA A 272 -11.84 6.55 -18.81
N ASP A 273 -12.84 5.86 -18.27
CA ASP A 273 -14.24 6.29 -18.27
C ASP A 273 -14.42 7.68 -17.63
N GLU A 274 -15.45 8.42 -18.06
CA GLU A 274 -15.74 9.78 -17.59
C GLU A 274 -15.98 9.87 -16.08
N ARG A 275 -16.37 8.77 -15.44
CA ARG A 275 -16.55 8.71 -13.98
C ARG A 275 -15.23 8.85 -13.21
N TYR A 276 -14.09 8.60 -13.83
CA TYR A 276 -12.79 8.74 -13.17
C TYR A 276 -12.40 10.22 -13.09
N HIS A 277 -12.01 10.63 -11.87
CA HIS A 277 -11.47 11.95 -11.56
C HIS A 277 -10.07 11.77 -10.97
N LEU A 278 -9.06 12.32 -11.64
CA LEU A 278 -7.67 12.27 -11.21
C LEU A 278 -7.34 13.53 -10.40
N VAL A 279 -6.77 13.36 -9.21
CA VAL A 279 -6.18 14.45 -8.43
C VAL A 279 -4.69 14.24 -8.31
N THR A 280 -3.91 15.10 -8.95
CA THR A 280 -2.46 15.12 -8.77
C THR A 280 -2.11 16.09 -7.67
N THR A 281 -1.30 15.65 -6.72
CA THR A 281 -0.79 16.48 -5.64
C THR A 281 0.72 16.41 -5.56
N HIS A 282 1.31 17.58 -5.37
CA HIS A 282 2.75 17.79 -5.27
C HIS A 282 3.15 17.73 -3.79
N VAL A 283 4.14 16.88 -3.44
CA VAL A 283 4.47 16.59 -2.04
C VAL A 283 5.58 17.48 -1.45
N GLY A 284 6.17 18.35 -2.25
CA GLY A 284 7.36 19.13 -1.93
C GLY A 284 8.59 18.68 -2.71
N SER A 285 9.63 19.52 -2.66
CA SER A 285 10.99 19.16 -3.03
C SER A 285 11.50 17.95 -2.25
N GLU A 286 12.55 17.29 -2.75
CA GLU A 286 13.13 16.10 -2.14
C GLU A 286 13.51 16.33 -0.66
N SER A 287 14.11 17.48 -0.36
CA SER A 287 14.47 17.90 1.01
C SER A 287 13.25 17.98 1.93
N LYS A 288 12.12 18.51 1.43
CA LYS A 288 10.87 18.59 2.19
C LYS A 288 10.22 17.21 2.35
N TRP A 289 10.33 16.34 1.36
CA TRP A 289 9.85 14.96 1.46
C TRP A 289 10.65 14.18 2.50
N LYS A 290 11.99 14.26 2.50
CA LYS A 290 12.86 13.53 3.42
C LYS A 290 12.54 13.80 4.90
N LYS A 291 12.04 15.00 5.23
CA LYS A 291 11.61 15.36 6.60
C LYS A 291 10.44 14.49 7.09
N SER A 292 10.54 14.00 8.32
CA SER A 292 9.47 13.25 8.99
C SER A 292 8.22 14.09 9.27
N THR A 293 8.36 15.42 9.30
CA THR A 293 7.28 16.40 9.49
C THR A 293 6.43 16.63 8.24
N ASN A 294 6.73 15.95 7.14
CA ASN A 294 5.91 16.06 5.93
C ASN A 294 4.48 15.56 6.22
N PRO A 295 3.44 16.39 5.99
CA PRO A 295 2.08 16.09 6.43
C PRO A 295 1.52 14.83 5.76
N TYR A 296 1.92 14.52 4.53
CA TYR A 296 1.45 13.33 3.82
C TYR A 296 1.97 12.02 4.43
N LYS A 297 3.12 12.05 5.12
CA LYS A 297 3.69 10.89 5.83
C LYS A 297 3.01 10.64 7.18
N SER A 298 2.65 11.72 7.86
CA SER A 298 2.00 11.68 9.19
C SER A 298 0.49 11.53 9.13
N ASP A 299 -0.13 11.85 7.99
CA ASP A 299 -1.57 11.72 7.81
C ASP A 299 -2.03 10.26 8.02
N PHE A 300 -3.10 10.08 8.77
CA PHE A 300 -3.57 8.76 9.20
C PHE A 300 -4.20 7.95 8.06
N ASP A 301 -4.88 8.64 7.15
CA ASP A 301 -5.60 8.06 6.03
C ASP A 301 -4.66 7.76 4.87
N LEU A 302 -3.83 8.74 4.50
CA LEU A 302 -2.87 8.64 3.39
C LEU A 302 -1.64 7.81 3.78
N LYS A 303 -0.99 8.17 4.89
CA LYS A 303 0.22 7.56 5.46
C LYS A 303 1.26 7.16 4.41
N LEU A 304 1.66 8.09 3.55
CA LEU A 304 2.54 7.81 2.43
C LEU A 304 3.91 7.33 2.89
N LYS A 305 4.43 6.29 2.22
CA LYS A 305 5.76 5.73 2.50
C LYS A 305 6.80 6.13 1.48
N ARG A 306 6.43 6.13 0.20
CA ARG A 306 7.29 6.53 -0.92
C ARG A 306 6.48 7.36 -1.90
N ILE A 307 7.16 7.95 -2.87
CA ILE A 307 6.56 8.57 -4.05
C ILE A 307 7.34 8.14 -5.30
N PRO A 308 6.76 8.22 -6.52
CA PRO A 308 5.36 8.51 -6.77
C PRO A 308 4.44 7.43 -6.17
N THR A 309 3.20 7.80 -5.85
CA THR A 309 2.18 6.87 -5.33
C THR A 309 0.82 7.21 -5.91
N LEU A 310 0.12 6.19 -6.41
CA LEU A 310 -1.25 6.28 -6.90
C LEU A 310 -2.16 5.47 -5.98
N MET A 311 -3.32 6.00 -5.63
CA MET A 311 -4.30 5.26 -4.85
C MET A 311 -5.72 5.69 -5.19
N ARG A 312 -6.67 4.76 -5.02
CA ARG A 312 -8.08 5.08 -5.09
C ARG A 312 -8.56 5.58 -3.72
N TRP A 313 -9.38 6.63 -3.74
CA TRP A 313 -10.07 7.16 -2.57
C TRP A 313 -11.51 6.66 -2.56
N ASP A 314 -11.85 5.84 -1.56
CA ASP A 314 -13.18 5.23 -1.43
C ASP A 314 -14.11 5.99 -0.47
N GLY A 315 -13.60 7.09 0.10
CA GLY A 315 -14.34 7.98 0.99
C GLY A 315 -14.16 7.69 2.47
N ASN A 316 -14.33 8.72 3.31
CA ASN A 316 -14.21 8.66 4.76
C ASN A 316 -12.85 8.09 5.23
N GLY A 317 -11.76 8.55 4.63
CA GLY A 317 -10.41 8.08 4.95
C GLY A 317 -10.03 6.73 4.34
N ARG A 318 -10.98 6.03 3.68
CA ARG A 318 -10.74 4.72 3.08
C ARG A 318 -10.00 4.86 1.76
N THR A 319 -8.99 4.01 1.60
CA THR A 319 -8.18 3.96 0.37
C THR A 319 -7.96 2.53 -0.07
N SER A 320 -7.96 2.31 -1.38
CA SER A 320 -7.71 0.99 -2.00
C SER A 320 -6.78 1.12 -3.22
N MET A 321 -6.50 -0.02 -3.85
CA MET A 321 -5.81 -0.12 -5.14
C MET A 321 -4.57 0.77 -5.23
N THR A 322 -3.62 0.55 -4.33
CA THR A 322 -2.48 1.47 -4.19
C THR A 322 -1.24 0.91 -4.83
N LEU A 323 -0.65 1.74 -5.67
CA LEU A 323 0.60 1.47 -6.38
C LEU A 323 1.61 2.52 -6.00
N TRP A 324 2.88 2.16 -6.07
CA TRP A 324 4.00 3.02 -5.73
C TRP A 324 5.21 2.76 -6.62
N GLN A 325 6.03 3.78 -6.82
CA GLN A 325 7.31 3.65 -7.54
C GLN A 325 7.20 2.85 -8.86
N HIS A 326 8.00 1.80 -9.01
CA HIS A 326 8.09 0.98 -10.22
C HIS A 326 6.79 0.26 -10.60
N SER A 327 5.91 -0.06 -9.64
CA SER A 327 4.59 -0.65 -9.94
C SER A 327 3.67 0.28 -10.73
N LEU A 328 3.95 1.60 -10.73
CA LEU A 328 3.26 2.60 -11.55
C LEU A 328 3.72 2.59 -13.01
N LEU A 329 4.83 1.91 -13.30
CA LEU A 329 5.36 1.75 -14.65
C LEU A 329 4.83 0.48 -15.33
N GLU A 330 4.04 -0.33 -14.63
CA GLU A 330 3.39 -1.50 -15.21
C GLU A 330 2.03 -1.12 -15.78
N GLN A 331 1.90 -1.17 -17.12
CA GLN A 331 0.67 -0.78 -17.81
C GLN A 331 -0.54 -1.57 -17.31
N ALA A 332 -0.39 -2.86 -17.03
CA ALA A 332 -1.45 -3.70 -16.48
C ALA A 332 -1.97 -3.19 -15.12
N SER A 333 -1.10 -2.70 -14.25
CA SER A 333 -1.50 -2.12 -12.96
C SER A 333 -2.32 -0.84 -13.16
N LEU A 334 -1.92 0.03 -14.08
CA LEU A 334 -2.67 1.25 -14.41
C LEU A 334 -4.01 0.94 -15.09
N ASP A 335 -4.04 0.02 -16.04
CA ASP A 335 -5.26 -0.45 -16.70
C ASP A 335 -6.22 -1.09 -15.69
N TYR A 336 -5.67 -1.74 -14.67
CA TYR A 336 -6.44 -2.32 -13.58
C TYR A 336 -7.08 -1.26 -12.67
N ILE A 337 -6.40 -0.15 -12.38
CA ILE A 337 -6.96 0.94 -11.57
C ILE A 337 -8.02 1.73 -12.33
N PHE A 338 -7.73 2.06 -13.60
CA PHE A 338 -8.58 2.93 -14.41
C PHE A 338 -9.70 2.19 -15.15
N GLU A 339 -9.84 0.88 -14.95
CA GLU A 339 -10.87 0.07 -15.63
C GLU A 339 -10.87 0.27 -17.15
N ILE A 340 -9.68 0.28 -17.73
CA ILE A 340 -9.52 0.41 -19.18
C ILE A 340 -10.13 -0.80 -19.87
N ALA A 341 -11.07 -0.53 -20.76
CA ALA A 341 -11.71 -1.52 -21.62
C ALA A 341 -10.77 -1.91 -22.77
N ASP A 342 -9.73 -2.67 -22.44
CA ASP A 342 -8.93 -3.44 -23.38
C ASP A 342 -9.30 -4.91 -23.21
N ASN A 343 -9.42 -5.72 -24.26
CA ASN A 343 -9.71 -7.15 -24.12
C ASN A 343 -8.45 -8.04 -24.15
N THR A 344 -7.26 -7.43 -24.29
CA THR A 344 -5.99 -8.15 -24.44
C THR A 344 -5.00 -7.96 -23.29
N SER A 345 -5.16 -6.91 -22.47
CA SER A 345 -4.23 -6.65 -21.37
C SER A 345 -4.37 -7.66 -20.22
N GLU A 346 -3.28 -7.88 -19.47
CA GLU A 346 -3.28 -8.74 -18.26
C GLU A 346 -4.34 -8.29 -17.25
N ALA A 347 -4.58 -6.98 -17.12
CA ALA A 347 -5.62 -6.41 -16.27
C ALA A 347 -7.02 -6.91 -16.64
N SER A 348 -7.31 -7.00 -17.93
CA SER A 348 -8.61 -7.40 -18.44
C SER A 348 -8.79 -8.90 -18.44
N ILE A 349 -7.72 -9.66 -18.68
CA ILE A 349 -7.70 -11.10 -18.43
C ILE A 349 -8.01 -11.35 -16.95
N ALA A 350 -7.34 -10.65 -16.04
CA ALA A 350 -7.57 -10.77 -14.60
C ALA A 350 -9.04 -10.55 -14.24
N ARG A 351 -9.64 -9.44 -14.67
CA ARG A 351 -11.08 -9.15 -14.44
C ARG A 351 -12.01 -10.21 -15.02
N THR A 352 -11.69 -10.73 -16.20
CA THR A 352 -12.52 -11.76 -16.85
C THR A 352 -12.59 -13.05 -16.02
N TRP A 353 -11.53 -13.34 -15.26
CA TRP A 353 -11.40 -14.52 -14.41
C TRP A 353 -11.68 -14.28 -12.92
N GLU A 354 -11.95 -13.04 -12.51
CA GLU A 354 -12.44 -12.73 -11.17
C GLU A 354 -13.72 -13.52 -10.87
N GLY A 355 -13.77 -14.14 -9.69
CA GLY A 355 -14.88 -15.00 -9.27
C GLY A 355 -14.96 -16.36 -9.97
N LYS A 356 -14.16 -16.61 -11.02
CA LYS A 356 -14.07 -17.91 -11.72
C LYS A 356 -12.90 -18.76 -11.24
N LYS A 357 -11.80 -18.12 -10.81
CA LYS A 357 -10.64 -18.80 -10.21
C LYS A 357 -10.86 -19.08 -8.72
N LYS A 358 -10.16 -20.10 -8.20
CA LYS A 358 -10.23 -20.50 -6.78
C LYS A 358 -9.45 -19.52 -5.88
N TYR A 359 -10.01 -18.32 -5.71
CA TYR A 359 -9.47 -17.29 -4.83
C TYR A 359 -10.36 -17.14 -3.59
N LYS A 360 -9.79 -17.22 -2.39
CA LYS A 360 -10.54 -17.04 -1.13
C LYS A 360 -9.82 -16.09 -0.19
N VAL A 361 -10.55 -15.10 0.30
CA VAL A 361 -10.13 -14.25 1.42
C VAL A 361 -10.70 -14.81 2.72
N THR A 362 -9.90 -14.88 3.77
CA THR A 362 -10.35 -15.22 5.13
C THR A 362 -9.54 -14.46 6.17
N ASN A 363 -10.21 -14.00 7.23
CA ASN A 363 -9.59 -13.51 8.47
C ASN A 363 -9.77 -14.51 9.63
N ASN A 364 -10.41 -15.65 9.37
CA ASN A 364 -10.70 -16.68 10.35
C ASN A 364 -9.66 -17.80 10.24
N TYR A 365 -8.91 -18.00 11.32
CA TYR A 365 -7.87 -19.03 11.40
C TYR A 365 -8.43 -20.44 11.25
N THR A 366 -9.61 -20.74 11.81
CA THR A 366 -10.24 -22.06 11.70
C THR A 366 -10.62 -22.37 10.25
N ASP A 367 -11.18 -21.40 9.53
CA ASP A 367 -11.53 -21.56 8.12
C ASP A 367 -10.27 -21.76 7.26
N TYR A 368 -9.20 -21.01 7.57
CA TYR A 368 -7.90 -21.18 6.95
C TYR A 368 -7.34 -22.59 7.16
N ARG A 369 -7.35 -23.11 8.39
CA ARG A 369 -6.89 -24.47 8.70
C ARG A 369 -7.74 -25.54 8.02
N ALA A 370 -9.05 -25.34 7.95
CA ALA A 370 -9.94 -26.27 7.25
C ALA A 370 -9.62 -26.36 5.74
N MET A 371 -9.30 -25.23 5.10
CA MET A 371 -8.89 -25.23 3.69
C MET A 371 -7.55 -25.91 3.46
N LEU A 372 -6.59 -25.75 4.37
CA LEU A 372 -5.32 -26.47 4.32
C LEU A 372 -5.53 -27.98 4.49
N GLU A 373 -6.37 -28.37 5.44
CA GLU A 373 -6.66 -29.77 5.71
C GLU A 373 -7.35 -30.41 4.51
N GLN A 374 -8.32 -29.73 3.90
CA GLN A 374 -8.94 -30.17 2.65
C GLN A 374 -7.90 -30.42 1.55
N TYR A 375 -6.90 -29.54 1.41
CA TYR A 375 -5.82 -29.73 0.45
C TYR A 375 -4.90 -30.89 0.82
N ARG A 376 -4.61 -31.07 2.11
CA ARG A 376 -3.76 -32.16 2.63
C ARG A 376 -4.37 -33.53 2.36
N THR A 377 -5.67 -33.70 2.61
CA THR A 377 -6.37 -34.99 2.54
C THR A 377 -6.97 -35.31 1.18
N ARG A 378 -6.82 -34.42 0.19
CA ARG A 378 -7.41 -34.64 -1.14
C ARG A 378 -6.84 -35.87 -1.87
N PRO A 379 -7.61 -36.54 -2.72
CA PRO A 379 -7.11 -37.59 -3.61
C PRO A 379 -5.99 -37.10 -4.54
N ASN A 380 -5.01 -37.96 -4.84
CA ASN A 380 -3.88 -37.61 -5.72
C ASN A 380 -4.26 -37.42 -7.19
N ASN A 381 -5.42 -37.92 -7.61
CA ASN A 381 -5.95 -37.76 -8.96
C ASN A 381 -6.75 -36.45 -9.14
N GLU A 382 -6.78 -35.57 -8.14
CA GLU A 382 -7.39 -34.25 -8.30
C GLU A 382 -6.48 -33.28 -9.03
N ASP A 383 -7.04 -32.63 -10.04
CA ASP A 383 -6.37 -31.69 -10.95
C ASP A 383 -5.79 -30.44 -10.27
N GLU A 384 -6.04 -30.17 -8.98
CA GLU A 384 -5.52 -28.96 -8.31
C GLU A 384 -4.02 -29.06 -8.00
N HIS A 385 -3.14 -28.61 -8.89
CA HIS A 385 -1.69 -28.80 -8.70
C HIS A 385 -0.99 -27.67 -7.93
N LEU A 386 -1.52 -26.45 -7.94
CA LEU A 386 -0.88 -25.28 -7.33
C LEU A 386 -1.74 -24.69 -6.22
N PHE A 387 -1.16 -24.53 -5.05
CA PHE A 387 -1.84 -23.98 -3.89
C PHE A 387 -0.96 -22.89 -3.27
N TYR A 388 -1.48 -21.68 -3.21
CA TYR A 388 -0.77 -20.53 -2.69
C TYR A 388 -1.46 -19.98 -1.44
N VAL A 389 -0.67 -19.45 -0.52
CA VAL A 389 -1.19 -18.68 0.62
C VAL A 389 -0.47 -17.34 0.67
N SER A 390 -1.25 -16.26 0.59
CA SER A 390 -0.81 -14.89 0.81
C SER A 390 -1.26 -14.43 2.20
N PHE A 391 -0.31 -14.22 3.11
CA PHE A 391 -0.58 -13.63 4.41
C PHE A 391 -0.45 -12.11 4.31
N VAL A 392 -1.48 -11.41 4.75
CA VAL A 392 -1.54 -9.95 4.77
C VAL A 392 -2.04 -9.46 6.12
N SER A 393 -1.79 -8.19 6.43
CA SER A 393 -2.42 -7.53 7.57
C SER A 393 -3.93 -7.46 7.41
N GLY A 394 -4.67 -7.56 8.52
CA GLY A 394 -6.05 -7.11 8.59
C GLY A 394 -6.16 -5.59 8.54
N HIS A 395 -7.35 -5.08 8.89
CA HIS A 395 -7.75 -3.71 8.59
C HIS A 395 -7.91 -2.84 9.84
N LEU A 396 -7.50 -1.58 9.73
CA LEU A 396 -7.71 -0.57 10.77
C LEU A 396 -9.21 -0.29 10.92
N LYS A 397 -9.71 -0.25 12.16
CA LYS A 397 -11.13 -0.03 12.47
C LYS A 397 -11.63 1.34 12.01
N GLU A 398 -10.73 2.33 11.98
CA GLU A 398 -11.05 3.72 11.72
C GLU A 398 -11.35 4.00 10.24
N ASN A 399 -10.56 3.41 9.32
CA ASN A 399 -10.63 3.71 7.89
C ASN A 399 -10.50 2.49 6.99
N ASN A 400 -10.66 1.28 7.54
CA ASN A 400 -10.61 0.01 6.81
C ASN A 400 -9.36 -0.14 5.91
N ARG A 401 -8.25 0.52 6.26
CA ARG A 401 -6.98 0.41 5.55
C ARG A 401 -6.15 -0.71 6.18
N PRO A 402 -5.42 -1.53 5.40
CA PRO A 402 -4.46 -2.46 5.96
C PRO A 402 -3.44 -1.73 6.84
N TRP A 403 -3.17 -2.23 8.06
CA TRP A 403 -2.19 -1.59 8.93
C TRP A 403 -0.76 -1.74 8.40
N CYS A 404 -0.49 -2.77 7.58
CA CYS A 404 0.77 -2.94 6.87
C CYS A 404 0.74 -2.21 5.53
N PRO A 405 1.57 -1.17 5.32
CA PRO A 405 1.65 -0.47 4.05
C PRO A 405 2.04 -1.38 2.88
N TYR A 406 2.98 -2.31 3.09
CA TYR A 406 3.43 -3.22 2.03
C TYR A 406 2.36 -4.21 1.60
N CYS A 407 1.45 -4.62 2.51
CA CYS A 407 0.30 -5.45 2.14
C CYS A 407 -0.62 -4.72 1.16
N ARG A 408 -0.75 -3.39 1.32
CA ARG A 408 -1.54 -2.53 0.45
C ARG A 408 -0.93 -2.41 -0.95
N PHE A 409 0.40 -2.39 -1.06
CA PHE A 409 1.11 -2.30 -2.34
C PHE A 409 1.13 -3.64 -3.11
N ALA A 410 1.18 -4.76 -2.38
CA ALA A 410 1.18 -6.09 -2.99
C ALA A 410 -0.22 -6.55 -3.48
N GLU A 411 -1.29 -5.91 -3.00
CA GLU A 411 -2.67 -6.34 -3.26
C GLU A 411 -3.01 -6.39 -4.75
N VAL A 412 -2.79 -5.29 -5.48
CA VAL A 412 -3.14 -5.20 -6.90
C VAL A 412 -2.25 -6.10 -7.77
N PRO A 413 -0.91 -6.09 -7.63
CA PRO A 413 -0.03 -6.94 -8.43
C PRO A 413 -0.27 -8.45 -8.23
N ILE A 414 -0.44 -8.91 -6.98
CA ILE A 414 -0.79 -10.32 -6.72
C ILE A 414 -2.13 -10.68 -7.34
N HIS A 415 -3.12 -9.79 -7.18
CA HIS A 415 -4.45 -10.02 -7.72
C HIS A 415 -4.44 -10.16 -9.24
N ILE A 416 -3.77 -9.25 -9.95
CA ILE A 416 -3.64 -9.30 -11.41
C ILE A 416 -2.88 -10.55 -11.82
N ALA A 417 -1.69 -10.77 -11.26
CA ALA A 417 -0.83 -11.87 -11.70
C ALA A 417 -1.49 -13.24 -11.50
N TYR A 418 -2.14 -13.47 -10.36
CA TYR A 418 -2.87 -14.73 -10.12
C TYR A 418 -4.04 -14.89 -11.09
N HIS A 419 -4.89 -13.86 -11.26
CA HIS A 419 -6.06 -13.98 -12.12
C HIS A 419 -5.74 -13.98 -13.62
N ALA A 420 -4.62 -13.38 -14.03
CA ALA A 420 -4.16 -13.41 -15.42
C ALA A 420 -3.45 -14.71 -15.77
N HIS A 421 -2.65 -15.27 -14.86
CA HIS A 421 -1.67 -16.31 -15.24
C HIS A 421 -1.84 -17.66 -14.56
N ALA A 422 -2.40 -17.72 -13.34
CA ALA A 422 -2.56 -19.00 -12.66
C ALA A 422 -3.48 -19.95 -13.47
N PRO A 423 -3.21 -21.26 -13.49
CA PRO A 423 -4.12 -22.20 -14.15
C PRO A 423 -5.45 -22.27 -13.38
N LEU A 424 -6.54 -22.69 -14.06
CA LEU A 424 -7.90 -22.65 -13.49
C LEU A 424 -8.08 -23.51 -12.24
N ASN A 425 -7.28 -24.57 -12.16
CA ASN A 425 -7.24 -25.51 -11.06
C ASN A 425 -6.41 -25.00 -9.86
N ALA A 426 -5.60 -23.94 -10.00
CA ALA A 426 -4.79 -23.38 -8.92
C ALA A 426 -5.66 -22.67 -7.88
N ARG A 427 -5.26 -22.71 -6.61
CA ARG A 427 -5.92 -22.03 -5.50
C ARG A 427 -5.02 -20.99 -4.86
N LEU A 428 -5.58 -19.84 -4.51
CA LEU A 428 -4.91 -18.82 -3.69
C LEU A 428 -5.80 -18.45 -2.50
N ILE A 429 -5.25 -18.59 -1.29
CA ILE A 429 -5.87 -18.09 -0.06
C ILE A 429 -5.18 -16.78 0.33
N ARG A 430 -5.94 -15.70 0.46
CA ARG A 430 -5.50 -14.47 1.13
C ARG A 430 -5.94 -14.54 2.60
N ALA A 431 -4.99 -14.76 3.49
CA ALA A 431 -5.20 -14.86 4.92
C ALA A 431 -4.87 -13.52 5.62
N GLU A 432 -5.88 -12.89 6.20
CA GLU A 432 -5.73 -11.68 7.02
C GLU A 432 -5.38 -12.07 8.46
N VAL A 433 -4.16 -11.70 8.89
CA VAL A 433 -3.57 -12.29 10.10
C VAL A 433 -4.10 -11.72 11.42
N THR A 434 -4.42 -10.42 11.46
CA THR A 434 -5.04 -9.72 12.59
C THR A 434 -5.31 -8.27 12.17
N ASP A 435 -6.32 -7.64 12.74
CA ASP A 435 -6.65 -6.22 12.53
C ASP A 435 -5.75 -5.26 13.32
N GLU A 436 -5.02 -5.75 14.33
CA GLU A 436 -4.22 -4.91 15.22
C GLU A 436 -2.72 -5.20 15.10
N TYR A 437 -1.96 -4.18 14.70
CA TYR A 437 -0.49 -4.27 14.62
C TYR A 437 0.16 -4.62 15.97
N ARG A 438 -0.45 -4.21 17.08
CA ARG A 438 0.03 -4.54 18.42
C ARG A 438 -0.03 -6.05 18.66
N ASP A 439 -1.12 -6.70 18.28
CA ASP A 439 -1.29 -8.14 18.46
C ASP A 439 -0.34 -8.93 17.55
N TRP A 440 -0.10 -8.43 16.34
CA TRP A 440 0.94 -8.97 15.46
C TRP A 440 2.34 -8.90 16.10
N LYS A 441 2.72 -7.73 16.64
CA LYS A 441 4.01 -7.56 17.35
C LYS A 441 4.13 -8.47 18.56
N GLN A 442 3.03 -8.70 19.27
CA GLN A 442 2.98 -9.53 20.48
C GLN A 442 2.80 -11.03 20.18
N ARG A 443 2.87 -11.44 18.90
CA ARG A 443 2.70 -12.84 18.46
C ARG A 443 1.40 -13.48 18.94
N LYS A 444 0.33 -12.69 19.07
CA LYS A 444 -0.99 -13.18 19.47
C LYS A 444 -1.79 -13.74 18.30
N SER A 445 -1.42 -13.43 17.07
CA SER A 445 -2.10 -13.99 15.90
C SER A 445 -1.86 -15.50 15.85
N PRO A 446 -2.91 -16.33 15.76
CA PRO A 446 -2.75 -17.78 15.64
C PRO A 446 -2.01 -18.17 14.35
N PHE A 447 -2.04 -17.30 13.33
CA PHE A 447 -1.29 -17.50 12.09
C PHE A 447 0.24 -17.49 12.29
N GLN A 448 0.75 -16.88 13.36
CA GLN A 448 2.18 -16.86 13.69
C GLN A 448 2.65 -18.09 14.49
N ASN A 449 1.71 -18.85 15.07
CA ASN A 449 2.00 -19.96 15.99
C ASN A 449 1.79 -21.32 15.33
N GLN A 450 2.04 -21.40 14.02
CA GLN A 450 1.91 -22.63 13.25
C GLN A 450 3.20 -23.44 13.32
N PRO A 451 3.18 -24.73 13.69
CA PRO A 451 4.40 -25.52 13.81
C PRO A 451 5.13 -25.71 12.48
N GLU A 452 4.40 -25.77 11.37
CA GLU A 452 4.93 -25.96 10.02
C GLU A 452 5.35 -24.64 9.32
N LEU A 453 5.04 -23.48 9.93
CA LEU A 453 5.23 -22.18 9.31
C LEU A 453 5.65 -21.11 10.32
N LYS A 454 6.90 -20.65 10.22
CA LYS A 454 7.41 -19.51 11.01
C LYS A 454 7.06 -18.18 10.33
N LEU A 455 5.80 -17.76 10.43
CA LEU A 455 5.35 -16.49 9.87
C LEU A 455 5.76 -15.30 10.75
N THR A 456 6.74 -14.51 10.30
CA THR A 456 7.29 -13.36 11.04
C THR A 456 6.96 -12.01 10.43
N VAL A 457 6.65 -11.96 9.13
CA VAL A 457 6.42 -10.72 8.38
C VAL A 457 5.22 -10.85 7.45
N VAL A 458 4.58 -9.71 7.17
CA VAL A 458 3.54 -9.57 6.14
C VAL A 458 3.83 -8.33 5.28
N PRO A 459 3.53 -8.33 3.97
CA PRO A 459 2.95 -9.44 3.23
C PRO A 459 3.95 -10.59 3.05
N ALA A 460 3.44 -11.81 3.01
CA ALA A 460 4.24 -12.98 2.69
C ALA A 460 3.44 -13.92 1.79
N LEU A 461 4.06 -14.43 0.74
CA LEU A 461 3.45 -15.37 -0.19
C LEU A 461 4.19 -16.71 -0.08
N TYR A 462 3.42 -17.80 -0.08
CA TYR A 462 3.94 -19.16 0.01
C TYR A 462 3.31 -20.04 -1.07
N ASN A 463 4.12 -20.92 -1.65
CA ASN A 463 3.64 -22.11 -2.33
C ASN A 463 3.46 -23.21 -1.29
N VAL A 464 2.35 -23.93 -1.33
CA VAL A 464 2.01 -25.00 -0.40
C VAL A 464 2.04 -26.31 -1.18
N THR A 465 2.99 -27.17 -0.84
CA THR A 465 3.16 -28.48 -1.48
C THR A 465 2.79 -29.60 -0.52
N ARG A 466 2.37 -30.74 -1.08
CA ARG A 466 2.09 -31.97 -0.33
C ARG A 466 3.29 -32.88 -0.43
N SER A 467 3.86 -33.27 0.71
CA SER A 467 4.90 -34.30 0.76
C SER A 467 4.32 -35.59 1.34
N PRO A 468 4.51 -36.74 0.68
CA PRO A 468 4.07 -38.02 1.22
C PRO A 468 4.86 -38.37 2.49
N THR A 469 4.19 -39.04 3.42
CA THR A 469 4.69 -39.50 4.72
C THR A 469 4.07 -40.85 5.04
N ASN A 470 4.57 -41.55 6.07
CA ASN A 470 4.02 -42.84 6.49
C ASN A 470 2.53 -42.74 6.91
N ASP A 471 2.11 -41.59 7.44
CA ASP A 471 0.74 -41.35 7.93
C ASP A 471 -0.12 -40.54 6.94
N GLY A 472 0.25 -40.52 5.66
CA GLY A 472 -0.45 -39.81 4.59
C GLY A 472 0.37 -38.65 4.02
N PHE A 473 -0.14 -37.42 4.08
CA PHE A 473 0.55 -36.25 3.55
C PHE A 473 0.80 -35.20 4.62
N GLN A 474 1.97 -34.58 4.57
CA GLN A 474 2.28 -33.34 5.28
C GLN A 474 2.29 -32.17 4.30
N LEU A 475 2.00 -30.98 4.81
CA LEU A 475 2.10 -29.75 4.04
C LEU A 475 3.47 -29.12 4.26
N LYS A 476 4.11 -28.70 3.16
CA LYS A 476 5.34 -27.91 3.17
C LYS A 476 5.03 -26.52 2.64
N PHE A 477 5.54 -25.50 3.32
CA PHE A 477 5.36 -24.10 2.96
C PHE A 477 6.68 -23.54 2.43
N ASP A 478 6.74 -23.36 1.12
CA ASP A 478 7.90 -22.79 0.44
C ASP A 478 7.67 -21.29 0.25
N ARG A 479 8.45 -20.48 0.97
CA ARG A 479 8.31 -19.02 0.93
C ARG A 479 8.77 -18.49 -0.41
N ILE A 480 7.93 -17.65 -1.01
CA ILE A 480 8.25 -16.93 -2.24
C ILE A 480 8.95 -15.62 -1.87
N LEU A 481 10.18 -15.45 -2.36
CA LEU A 481 11.05 -14.30 -2.09
C LEU A 481 11.24 -13.46 -3.36
N VAL A 482 10.16 -12.82 -3.80
CA VAL A 482 10.17 -11.88 -4.92
C VAL A 482 9.50 -10.57 -4.54
N ARG A 483 9.63 -9.53 -5.37
CA ARG A 483 8.89 -8.27 -5.20
C ARG A 483 7.40 -8.48 -5.46
N LEU A 484 6.63 -8.56 -4.38
CA LEU A 484 5.18 -8.78 -4.44
C LEU A 484 4.40 -7.57 -4.96
N ASP A 485 5.05 -6.42 -5.12
CA ASP A 485 4.51 -5.19 -5.67
C ASP A 485 4.74 -5.04 -7.18
N LEU A 486 5.34 -6.03 -7.85
CA LEU A 486 5.59 -6.02 -9.30
C LEU A 486 4.96 -7.26 -9.97
N ILE A 487 4.11 -7.04 -10.98
CA ILE A 487 3.48 -8.11 -11.76
C ILE A 487 4.54 -8.91 -12.51
N ALA A 488 5.56 -8.24 -13.06
CA ALA A 488 6.63 -8.90 -13.81
C ALA A 488 7.33 -10.03 -13.03
N GLU A 489 7.53 -9.83 -11.73
CA GLU A 489 8.15 -10.81 -10.82
C GLU A 489 7.19 -11.94 -10.42
N LEU A 490 5.89 -11.62 -10.32
CA LEU A 490 4.85 -12.57 -9.94
C LEU A 490 4.39 -13.44 -11.11
N ARG A 491 4.47 -12.93 -12.34
CA ARG A 491 4.04 -13.61 -13.57
C ARG A 491 4.64 -15.01 -13.72
N PRO A 492 5.97 -15.22 -13.75
CA PRO A 492 6.54 -16.55 -13.94
C PRO A 492 6.08 -17.53 -12.86
N LEU A 493 5.84 -17.03 -11.64
CA LEU A 493 5.45 -17.81 -10.49
C LEU A 493 4.05 -18.43 -10.60
N PHE A 494 3.12 -17.70 -11.23
CA PHE A 494 1.78 -18.19 -11.48
C PHE A 494 1.64 -18.90 -12.82
N GLN A 495 2.50 -18.63 -13.80
CA GLN A 495 2.52 -19.33 -15.10
C GLN A 495 3.11 -20.74 -14.99
N SER A 496 4.26 -20.86 -14.33
CA SER A 496 4.94 -22.13 -14.13
C SER A 496 4.37 -22.80 -12.89
N GLY A 497 4.05 -24.09 -12.98
CA GLY A 497 3.63 -24.88 -11.83
C GLY A 497 4.77 -25.18 -10.83
N GLY A 498 5.58 -24.17 -10.49
CA GLY A 498 6.77 -24.27 -9.66
C GLY A 498 8.03 -23.93 -10.46
N PHE A 499 8.86 -23.06 -9.89
CA PHE A 499 10.29 -23.06 -10.17
C PHE A 499 10.83 -24.46 -9.84
N GLU A 500 11.37 -25.15 -10.83
CA GLU A 500 12.44 -26.12 -10.54
C GLU A 500 13.62 -25.28 -10.02
N HIS A 501 13.88 -25.34 -8.71
CA HIS A 501 15.06 -24.72 -8.13
C HIS A 501 16.32 -25.41 -8.71
N PRO A 502 17.37 -24.65 -9.09
CA PRO A 502 18.69 -25.21 -9.32
C PRO A 502 19.33 -25.79 -8.06
#